data_AF-A0A2S2NXM1-F1
#
_entry.id   AF-A0A2S2NXM1-F1
#
_cell.length_a   1.000
_cell.length_b   1.000
_cell.length_c   1.000
_cell.angle_alpha   90.00
_cell.angle_beta   90.00
_cell.angle_gamma   90.00
#
_symmetry.space_group_name_H-M   'P 1'
#
loop_
_entity.id
_entity.type
_entity.pdbx_description
1 polymer ?
#
loop_
_entity_poly.entity_id
_entity_poly.type
_entity_poly.pdbx_seq_one_letter_code
_entity_poly.pdbx_strand_id
1 'polypeptide(L)'
;MACQPIKVDTLNFEVVVSQYNGAGKFDFVGRKIVSIDQHLKCKCACVVKQENCTPLQTYYPDECRCMCSNEEDRDKCIEENDLKLWNPATCTCQCREIKECTSGFGFNYNTCGCEALRQRIKNTAYEFNKNTYSLGGT
;
A
#
# COMPACT_ATOMS: atom_id res chain seq x y z
N MET A 1 -18.93 -3.24 6.24
CA MET A 1 -19.36 -4.66 6.33
C MET A 1 -19.97 -5.10 5.01
N ALA A 2 -19.89 -6.39 4.68
CA ALA A 2 -20.58 -6.96 3.52
C ALA A 2 -21.07 -8.39 3.80
N CYS A 3 -21.97 -8.87 2.94
CA CYS A 3 -22.37 -10.27 2.90
C CYS A 3 -21.18 -11.10 2.37
N GLN A 4 -20.67 -12.02 3.18
CA GLN A 4 -19.53 -12.88 2.84
C GLN A 4 -19.93 -14.35 2.98
N PRO A 5 -19.47 -15.24 2.07
CA PRO A 5 -19.77 -16.66 2.17
C PRO A 5 -19.05 -17.28 3.37
N ILE A 6 -19.74 -18.13 4.11
CA ILE A 6 -19.19 -18.93 5.21
C ILE A 6 -19.12 -20.42 4.86
N LYS A 7 -19.83 -20.83 3.82
CA LYS A 7 -19.76 -22.16 3.25
C LYS A 7 -19.83 -22.05 1.74
N VAL A 8 -18.83 -22.60 1.07
CA VAL A 8 -18.73 -22.64 -0.40
C VAL A 8 -18.62 -24.10 -0.81
N ASP A 9 -19.25 -24.44 -1.92
CA ASP A 9 -19.11 -25.73 -2.60
C ASP A 9 -18.73 -25.47 -4.06
N THR A 10 -17.83 -26.28 -4.63
CA THR A 10 -17.32 -26.07 -5.99
C THR A 10 -18.01 -27.03 -6.94
N LEU A 11 -18.77 -26.48 -7.88
CA LEU A 11 -19.52 -27.24 -8.87
C LEU A 11 -18.81 -27.23 -10.22
N ASN A 12 -18.78 -28.37 -10.89
CA ASN A 12 -18.16 -28.50 -12.21
C ASN A 12 -19.22 -28.57 -13.30
N PHE A 13 -19.14 -27.66 -14.27
CA PHE A 13 -20.05 -27.57 -15.40
C PHE A 13 -19.31 -27.79 -16.71
N GLU A 14 -19.85 -28.66 -17.57
CA GLU A 14 -19.40 -28.74 -18.95
C GLU A 14 -20.03 -27.61 -19.77
N VAL A 15 -19.20 -26.74 -20.33
CA VAL A 15 -19.61 -25.61 -21.17
C VAL A 15 -19.14 -25.79 -22.60
N VAL A 16 -19.90 -25.23 -23.54
CA VAL A 16 -19.51 -25.13 -24.94
C VAL A 16 -18.65 -23.88 -25.13
N VAL A 17 -17.51 -24.04 -25.78
CA VAL A 17 -16.60 -22.96 -26.14
C VAL A 17 -16.84 -22.62 -27.61
N SER A 18 -17.14 -21.36 -27.87
CA SER A 18 -17.30 -20.82 -29.23
C SER A 18 -16.36 -19.66 -29.46
N GLN A 19 -15.76 -19.58 -30.65
CA GLN A 19 -14.83 -18.53 -31.04
C GLN A 19 -15.44 -17.65 -32.13
N TYR A 20 -15.32 -16.34 -31.97
CA TYR A 20 -15.80 -15.39 -32.98
C TYR A 20 -14.90 -15.40 -34.21
N ASN A 21 -15.47 -15.52 -35.41
CA ASN A 21 -14.72 -15.69 -36.65
C ASN A 21 -14.60 -14.43 -37.53
N GLY A 22 -14.98 -13.26 -37.00
CA GLY A 22 -14.87 -11.98 -37.72
C GLY A 22 -15.97 -11.74 -38.77
N ALA A 23 -16.64 -12.78 -39.26
CA ALA A 23 -17.73 -12.70 -40.24
C ALA A 23 -19.12 -12.54 -39.58
N GLY A 24 -19.17 -12.07 -38.34
CA GLY A 24 -20.41 -11.96 -37.57
C GLY A 24 -20.94 -13.30 -37.04
N LYS A 25 -20.12 -14.36 -37.04
CA LYS A 25 -20.50 -15.70 -36.58
C LYS A 25 -19.57 -16.21 -35.48
N PHE A 26 -20.07 -17.19 -34.72
CA PHE A 26 -19.32 -17.93 -33.72
C PHE A 26 -19.17 -19.38 -34.18
N ASP A 27 -17.93 -19.85 -34.27
CA ASP A 27 -17.59 -21.23 -34.60
C ASP A 27 -17.48 -22.05 -33.32
N PHE A 28 -17.96 -23.29 -33.36
CA PHE A 28 -17.80 -24.24 -32.26
C PHE A 28 -16.34 -24.68 -32.17
N VAL A 29 -15.74 -24.52 -30.99
CA VAL A 29 -14.35 -24.92 -30.73
C VAL A 29 -14.29 -26.27 -30.01
N GLY A 30 -15.15 -26.47 -29.01
CA GLY A 30 -15.14 -27.67 -28.20
C GLY A 30 -15.95 -27.54 -26.92
N ARG A 31 -15.81 -28.53 -26.04
CA ARG A 31 -16.37 -28.50 -24.69
C ARG A 31 -15.27 -28.40 -23.65
N LYS A 32 -15.55 -27.69 -22.56
CA LYS A 32 -14.61 -27.50 -21.45
C LYS A 32 -15.35 -27.64 -20.12
N ILE A 33 -14.72 -28.27 -19.14
CA ILE A 33 -15.22 -28.26 -17.77
C ILE A 33 -14.72 -26.98 -17.09
N VAL A 34 -15.65 -26.23 -16.50
CA VAL A 34 -15.37 -25.05 -15.68
C VAL A 34 -15.87 -25.28 -14.25
N SER A 35 -15.08 -24.86 -13.28
CA SER A 35 -15.43 -24.91 -11.86
C SER A 35 -16.03 -23.57 -11.43
N ILE A 36 -17.18 -23.61 -10.79
CA ILE A 36 -17.91 -22.45 -10.27
C ILE A 36 -18.18 -22.66 -8.79
N ASP A 37 -17.85 -21.66 -7.98
CA ASP A 37 -18.10 -21.67 -6.55
C ASP A 37 -19.56 -21.29 -6.25
N GLN A 38 -20.28 -22.19 -5.61
CA GLN A 38 -21.62 -21.98 -5.07
C GLN A 38 -21.54 -21.61 -3.58
N HIS A 39 -22.02 -20.42 -3.25
CA HIS A 39 -22.14 -19.99 -1.85
C HIS A 39 -23.38 -20.65 -1.21
N LEU A 40 -23.18 -21.58 -0.29
CA LEU A 40 -24.26 -22.32 0.39
C LEU A 40 -24.80 -21.59 1.62
N LYS A 41 -23.98 -20.77 2.27
CA LYS A 41 -24.35 -19.97 3.46
C LYS A 41 -23.55 -18.69 3.49
N CYS A 42 -24.15 -17.61 3.99
CA CYS A 42 -23.51 -16.30 4.11
C CYS A 42 -23.71 -15.72 5.51
N LYS A 43 -22.81 -14.81 5.91
CA LYS A 43 -23.00 -13.94 7.08
C LYS A 43 -22.52 -12.53 6.77
N CYS A 44 -22.98 -11.56 7.56
CA CYS A 44 -22.38 -10.24 7.58
C CYS A 44 -20.99 -10.34 8.21
N ALA A 45 -19.96 -9.94 7.47
CA ALA A 45 -18.58 -9.92 7.95
C ALA A 45 -17.85 -8.67 7.46
N CYS A 46 -16.69 -8.40 8.06
CA CYS A 46 -15.80 -7.36 7.58
C CYS A 46 -15.21 -7.76 6.23
N VAL A 47 -15.19 -6.81 5.29
CA VAL A 47 -14.54 -6.98 3.98
C VAL A 47 -13.03 -6.91 4.16
N VAL A 48 -12.59 -5.91 4.94
CA VAL A 48 -11.20 -5.77 5.39
C VAL A 48 -10.93 -6.83 6.43
N LYS A 49 -9.80 -7.51 6.29
CA LYS A 49 -9.28 -8.50 7.22
C LYS A 49 -7.94 -8.03 7.78
N GLN A 50 -7.46 -8.71 8.82
CA GLN A 50 -6.16 -8.46 9.42
C GLN A 50 -5.03 -8.48 8.37
N GLU A 51 -5.06 -9.43 7.43
CA GLU A 51 -4.08 -9.53 6.35
C GLU A 51 -4.11 -8.36 5.34
N ASN A 52 -5.15 -7.52 5.37
CA ASN A 52 -5.21 -6.31 4.54
C ASN A 52 -4.58 -5.09 5.22
N CYS A 53 -4.28 -5.16 6.51
CA CYS A 53 -3.63 -4.07 7.22
C CYS A 53 -2.12 -4.07 6.97
N THR A 54 -1.53 -2.88 6.88
CA THR A 54 -0.07 -2.72 6.79
C THR A 54 0.60 -3.01 8.15
N PRO A 55 1.92 -3.21 8.21
CA PRO A 55 2.62 -3.43 9.49
C PRO A 55 2.50 -2.28 10.51
N LEU A 56 2.17 -1.07 10.05
CA LEU A 56 1.95 0.11 10.91
C LEU A 56 0.48 0.27 11.32
N GLN A 57 -0.36 -0.71 11.02
CA GLN A 57 -1.78 -0.68 11.31
C GLN A 57 -2.19 -1.85 12.21
N THR A 58 -3.13 -1.56 13.10
CA THR A 58 -3.85 -2.55 13.91
C THR A 58 -5.25 -2.71 13.36
N TYR A 59 -5.69 -3.95 13.16
CA TYR A 59 -7.04 -4.24 12.74
C TYR A 59 -7.99 -4.21 13.93
N TYR A 60 -9.06 -3.44 13.81
CA TYR A 60 -10.12 -3.37 14.81
C TYR A 60 -11.34 -4.15 14.28
N PRO A 61 -11.58 -5.38 14.76
CA PRO A 61 -12.61 -6.26 14.21
C PRO A 61 -14.03 -5.71 14.39
N ASP A 62 -14.28 -5.05 15.52
CA ASP A 62 -15.61 -4.47 15.83
C ASP A 62 -15.95 -3.27 14.92
N GLU A 63 -14.93 -2.61 14.38
CA GLU A 63 -15.06 -1.44 13.51
C GLU A 63 -14.81 -1.78 12.03
N CYS A 64 -14.46 -3.04 11.73
CA CYS A 64 -14.09 -3.52 10.40
C CYS A 64 -13.06 -2.63 9.67
N ARG A 65 -12.07 -2.08 10.39
CA ARG A 65 -11.06 -1.18 9.80
C ARG A 65 -9.67 -1.39 10.35
N CYS A 66 -8.68 -1.03 9.56
CA CYS A 66 -7.29 -0.87 9.99
C CYS A 66 -7.09 0.56 10.52
N MET A 67 -6.47 0.72 11.69
CA MET A 67 -6.11 2.03 12.22
C MET A 67 -4.60 2.08 12.48
N CYS A 68 -4.00 3.25 12.28
CA CYS A 68 -2.58 3.45 12.51
C CYS A 68 -2.22 3.28 13.98
N SER A 69 -1.12 2.60 14.28
CA SER A 69 -0.62 2.44 15.66
C SER A 69 0.32 3.57 16.10
N ASN A 70 0.83 4.38 15.17
CA ASN A 70 1.76 5.48 15.43
C ASN A 70 1.05 6.84 15.53
N GLU A 71 0.23 7.00 16.57
CA GLU A 71 -0.54 8.23 16.81
C GLU A 71 0.37 9.45 17.05
N GLU A 72 1.50 9.27 17.74
CA GLU A 72 2.46 10.36 17.97
C GLU A 72 3.05 10.92 16.66
N ASP A 73 3.37 10.05 15.69
CA ASP A 73 3.88 10.47 14.38
C ASP A 73 2.81 11.23 13.60
N ARG A 74 1.56 10.77 13.71
CA ARG A 74 0.40 11.44 13.10
C ARG A 74 0.23 12.83 13.68
N ASP A 75 0.29 12.98 15.01
CA ASP A 75 0.04 14.25 15.66
C ASP A 75 1.15 15.26 15.32
N LYS A 76 2.42 14.85 15.35
CA LYS A 76 3.56 15.66 14.85
C LYS A 76 3.37 16.06 13.38
N CYS A 77 2.86 15.16 12.54
CA CYS A 77 2.57 15.45 11.14
C CYS A 77 1.47 16.51 10.97
N ILE A 78 0.46 16.46 11.84
CA ILE A 78 -0.66 17.40 11.83
C ILE A 78 -0.23 18.77 12.35
N GLU A 79 0.74 18.87 13.25
CA GLU A 79 1.34 20.16 13.62
C GLU A 79 1.99 20.87 12.42
N GLU A 80 2.59 20.10 11.51
CA GLU A 80 3.18 20.60 10.25
C GLU A 80 2.19 20.58 9.07
N ASN A 81 0.88 20.76 9.32
CA ASN A 81 -0.17 20.59 8.30
C ASN A 81 0.01 21.48 7.07
N ASP A 82 0.70 22.62 7.17
CA ASP A 82 0.92 23.53 6.04
C ASP A 82 1.84 22.91 4.96
N LEU A 83 2.79 22.06 5.37
CA LEU A 83 3.80 21.48 4.48
C LEU A 83 3.58 19.98 4.25
N LYS A 84 3.06 19.28 5.26
CA LYS A 84 2.89 17.84 5.26
C LYS A 84 1.42 17.42 5.39
N LEU A 85 1.16 16.18 4.98
CA LEU A 85 -0.13 15.54 5.04
C LEU A 85 0.04 14.11 5.55
N TRP A 86 -0.79 13.75 6.53
CA TRP A 86 -0.86 12.38 7.03
C TRP A 86 -1.62 11.49 6.05
N ASN A 87 -1.01 10.37 5.68
CA ASN A 87 -1.65 9.34 4.87
C ASN A 87 -2.17 8.19 5.77
N PRO A 88 -3.48 8.06 5.99
CA PRO A 88 -4.04 7.03 6.86
C PRO A 88 -3.95 5.60 6.28
N ALA A 89 -3.76 5.45 4.97
CA ALA A 89 -3.64 4.15 4.33
C ALA A 89 -2.25 3.52 4.56
N THR A 90 -1.20 4.35 4.60
CA THR A 90 0.18 3.92 4.83
C THR A 90 0.69 4.22 6.23
N CYS A 91 -0.04 5.02 7.02
CA CYS A 91 0.36 5.50 8.33
C CYS A 91 1.70 6.25 8.30
N THR A 92 1.85 7.11 7.30
CA THR A 92 3.06 7.91 7.08
C THR A 92 2.74 9.37 6.83
N CYS A 93 3.64 10.23 7.29
CA CYS A 93 3.61 11.67 7.01
C CYS A 93 4.30 11.94 5.66
N GLN A 94 3.62 12.62 4.75
CA GLN A 94 4.11 12.86 3.39
C GLN A 94 4.12 14.36 3.08
N CYS A 95 5.06 14.82 2.27
CA CYS A 95 5.06 16.19 1.77
C CYS A 95 3.86 16.41 0.84
N ARG A 96 3.20 17.55 0.98
CA ARG A 96 2.06 17.92 0.11
C ARG A 96 2.48 18.14 -1.34
N GLU A 97 3.63 18.78 -1.51
CA GLU A 97 4.21 19.05 -2.83
C GLU A 97 5.59 18.41 -2.90
N ILE A 98 5.79 17.57 -3.92
CA ILE A 98 7.09 17.06 -4.30
C ILE A 98 7.55 17.89 -5.49
N LYS A 99 8.73 18.51 -5.38
CA LYS A 99 9.29 19.40 -6.41
C LYS A 99 10.57 18.80 -6.96
N GLU A 100 10.78 18.95 -8.26
CA GLU A 100 12.06 18.66 -8.89
C GLU A 100 13.07 19.73 -8.49
N CYS A 101 14.21 19.30 -7.96
CA CYS A 101 15.27 20.20 -7.53
C CYS A 101 16.23 20.49 -8.69
N THR A 102 16.81 21.69 -8.69
CA THR A 102 17.84 22.09 -9.65
C THR A 102 19.14 21.32 -9.41
N SER A 103 20.01 21.29 -10.43
CA SER A 103 21.31 20.61 -10.40
C SER A 103 22.11 20.97 -9.15
N GLY A 104 22.52 19.95 -8.38
CA GLY A 104 23.26 20.10 -7.12
C GLY A 104 22.38 20.11 -5.86
N PHE A 105 21.05 20.07 -6.00
CA PHE A 105 20.10 19.97 -4.90
C PHE A 105 19.27 18.68 -5.00
N GLY A 106 18.86 18.13 -3.86
CA GLY A 106 18.01 16.95 -3.75
C GLY A 106 16.81 17.24 -2.85
N PHE A 107 15.67 16.64 -3.17
CA PHE A 107 14.47 16.81 -2.38
C PHE A 107 14.59 16.05 -1.06
N ASN A 108 14.45 16.74 0.06
CA ASN A 108 14.44 16.14 1.39
C ASN A 108 12.99 15.95 1.85
N TYR A 109 12.58 14.70 2.04
CA TYR A 109 11.23 14.33 2.47
C TYR A 109 10.92 14.70 3.94
N ASN A 110 11.93 15.01 4.75
CA ASN A 110 11.75 15.45 6.13
C ASN A 110 11.46 16.95 6.23
N THR A 111 12.05 17.78 5.36
CA THR A 111 11.85 19.24 5.34
C THR A 111 10.91 19.70 4.23
N CYS A 112 10.52 18.79 3.33
CA CYS A 112 9.70 19.06 2.14
C CYS A 112 10.28 20.16 1.24
N GLY A 113 11.60 20.19 1.11
CA GLY A 113 12.34 21.20 0.36
C GLY A 113 13.56 20.66 -0.36
N CYS A 114 14.09 21.48 -1.28
CA CYS A 114 15.34 21.17 -1.98
C CYS A 114 16.54 21.59 -1.13
N GLU A 115 17.37 20.61 -0.77
CA GLU A 115 18.58 20.83 0.01
C GLU A 115 19.82 20.50 -0.81
N ALA A 116 20.94 21.18 -0.53
CA ALA A 116 22.17 20.94 -1.25
C ALA A 116 22.59 19.47 -1.08
N LEU A 117 22.81 18.77 -2.20
CA LEU A 117 23.35 17.41 -2.16
C LEU A 117 24.72 17.50 -1.51
N ARG A 118 24.88 16.91 -0.32
CA ARG A 118 26.18 16.79 0.32
C ARG A 118 27.09 15.99 -0.60
N GLN A 119 27.91 16.68 -1.37
CA GLN A 119 29.01 16.05 -2.10
C GLN A 119 29.91 15.43 -1.04
N ARG A 120 29.96 14.10 -0.96
CA ARG A 120 31.09 13.42 -0.32
C ARG A 120 32.30 13.84 -1.14
N ILE A 121 32.99 14.89 -0.72
CA ILE A 121 34.35 15.15 -1.15
C ILE A 121 35.11 13.92 -0.66
N LYS A 122 35.40 12.98 -1.57
CA LYS A 122 36.41 11.96 -1.33
C LYS A 122 37.74 12.70 -1.27
N ASN A 123 38.04 13.32 -0.13
CA ASN A 123 39.41 13.70 0.16
C ASN A 123 40.18 12.39 0.29
N THR A 124 40.89 11.99 -0.78
CA THR A 124 41.87 10.90 -0.78
C THR A 124 43.16 11.27 -0.04
N ALA A 125 43.07 12.19 0.93
CA ALA A 125 44.14 12.51 1.85
C ALA A 125 43.51 12.84 3.20
N TYR A 126 43.96 12.13 4.22
CA TYR A 126 43.67 12.32 5.65
C TYR A 126 42.52 11.49 6.23
N GLU A 127 42.89 10.28 6.69
CA GLU A 127 42.22 9.61 7.79
C GLU A 127 42.22 10.54 9.02
N PHE A 128 41.03 10.91 9.52
CA PHE A 128 40.86 11.07 10.96
C PHE A 128 39.42 10.73 11.36
N ASN A 129 39.32 9.68 12.15
CA ASN A 129 38.12 9.20 12.81
C ASN A 129 37.46 10.29 13.65
N LYS A 130 36.13 10.41 13.54
CA LYS A 130 35.25 10.65 14.69
C LYS A 130 33.88 10.03 14.41
N ASN A 131 33.72 8.79 14.88
CA ASN A 131 32.42 8.21 15.14
C ASN A 131 31.71 9.09 16.17
N THR A 132 30.54 9.62 15.81
CA THR A 132 29.51 9.98 16.78
C THR A 132 28.20 9.43 16.26
N TYR A 133 27.91 8.19 16.66
CA TYR A 133 26.54 7.71 16.72
C TYR A 133 25.87 8.51 17.84
N SER A 134 24.91 9.35 17.49
CA SER A 134 23.90 9.81 18.46
C SER A 134 22.67 8.94 18.26
N LEU A 135 22.76 7.72 18.80
CA LEU A 135 21.59 6.95 19.20
C LEU A 135 21.18 7.44 20.59
N GLY A 136 19.93 7.83 20.74
CA GLY A 136 19.21 7.77 22.01
C GLY A 136 19.20 9.04 22.86
N GLY A 137 18.02 9.30 23.42
CA GLY A 137 17.73 10.35 24.40
C GLY A 137 16.31 10.88 24.19
N THR A 138 15.31 10.01 24.38
CA THR A 138 14.34 10.04 25.50
C THR A 138 13.22 11.04 25.29
#